data_AF-A0A8X6PRR1-F1
#
_entry.id   AF-A0A8X6PRR1-F1
#
_cell.length_a   1.000
_cell.length_b   1.000
_cell.length_c   1.000
_cell.angle_alpha   90.00
_cell.angle_beta   90.00
_cell.angle_gamma   90.00
#
_symmetry.space_group_name_H-M   'P 1'
#
loop_
_entity.id
_entity.type
_entity.pdbx_description
1 polymer ?
#
loop_
_entity_poly.entity_id
_entity_poly.type
_entity_poly.pdbx_seq_one_letter_code
_entity_poly.pdbx_strand_id
1 'polypeptide(L)'
;MWPTSNLSPDKNIVNAEKKKSVVPSLFVSNYFKEFLIRFSSFEKLIRITAWMIRSCRNSRLAKACRETDVLTLDELKEAEMKIMLIVQKTSFVCGKNEGL
;
A
#
# COMPACT_ATOMS: atom_id res chain seq x y z
N MET A 1 -31.17 -20.73 -18.40
CA MET A 1 -30.60 -21.90 -17.71
C MET A 1 -29.12 -21.96 -18.05
N TRP A 2 -28.24 -22.15 -17.05
CA TRP A 2 -26.79 -22.27 -17.25
C TRP A 2 -26.44 -23.72 -17.63
N PRO A 3 -25.46 -23.98 -18.52
CA PRO A 3 -25.15 -25.34 -18.94
C PRO A 3 -24.51 -26.14 -17.79
N THR A 4 -25.04 -27.33 -17.55
CA THR A 4 -24.56 -28.34 -16.58
C THR A 4 -23.57 -29.31 -17.24
N SER A 5 -22.57 -28.79 -17.95
CA SER A 5 -21.45 -29.64 -18.38
C SER A 5 -20.54 -29.89 -17.17
N ASN A 6 -20.40 -31.15 -16.76
CA ASN A 6 -19.37 -31.61 -15.83
C ASN A 6 -17.99 -31.45 -16.47
N LEU A 7 -17.48 -30.22 -16.47
CA LEU A 7 -16.09 -29.91 -16.80
C LEU A 7 -15.24 -30.27 -15.58
N SER A 8 -14.68 -31.48 -15.55
CA SER A 8 -13.64 -31.79 -14.58
C SER A 8 -12.39 -31.00 -14.98
N PRO A 9 -11.83 -30.16 -14.09
CA PRO A 9 -10.64 -29.38 -14.42
C PRO A 9 -9.47 -30.33 -14.68
N ASP A 10 -8.76 -30.15 -15.78
CA ASP A 10 -7.52 -30.89 -16.03
C ASP A 10 -6.50 -30.52 -14.95
N LYS A 11 -6.22 -31.50 -14.08
CA LYS A 11 -5.33 -31.35 -12.93
C LYS A 11 -3.90 -30.98 -13.36
N ASN A 12 -3.49 -31.34 -14.58
CA ASN A 12 -2.16 -31.00 -15.09
C ASN A 12 -2.06 -29.52 -15.45
N ILE A 13 -3.10 -28.95 -16.07
CA ILE A 13 -3.19 -27.52 -16.37
C ILE A 13 -3.24 -26.72 -15.07
N VAL A 14 -4.07 -27.13 -14.11
CA VAL A 14 -4.19 -26.51 -12.79
C VAL A 14 -2.85 -26.55 -12.03
N ASN A 15 -2.15 -27.68 -12.06
CA ASN A 15 -0.85 -27.81 -11.40
C ASN A 15 0.28 -27.06 -12.12
N ALA A 16 0.21 -26.92 -13.45
CA ALA A 16 1.15 -26.10 -14.22
C ALA A 16 0.99 -24.61 -13.91
N GLU A 17 -0.25 -24.13 -13.71
CA GLU A 17 -0.50 -22.75 -13.25
C GLU A 17 -0.06 -22.51 -11.81
N LYS A 18 -0.27 -23.46 -10.89
CA LYS A 18 0.20 -23.35 -9.50
C LYS A 18 1.73 -23.25 -9.38
N LYS A 19 2.47 -23.70 -10.40
CA LYS A 19 3.94 -23.57 -10.48
C LYS A 19 4.39 -22.22 -11.04
N LYS A 20 3.49 -21.32 -11.44
CA LYS A 20 3.86 -19.96 -11.87
C LYS A 20 4.33 -19.15 -10.66
N SER A 21 5.65 -19.08 -10.56
CA SER A 21 6.44 -18.04 -9.89
C SER A 21 6.05 -17.76 -8.44
N VAL A 22 6.58 -18.59 -7.53
CA VAL A 22 6.83 -18.12 -6.17
C VAL A 22 7.96 -17.10 -6.27
N VAL A 23 7.60 -15.82 -6.43
CA VAL A 23 8.57 -14.73 -6.39
C VAL A 23 9.13 -14.69 -4.96
N PRO A 24 10.45 -14.90 -4.76
CA PRO A 24 11.02 -14.89 -3.42
C PRO A 24 10.78 -13.54 -2.75
N SER A 25 10.36 -13.54 -1.48
CA SER A 25 10.08 -12.31 -0.70
C SER A 25 11.23 -11.30 -0.73
N LEU A 26 12.48 -11.79 -0.75
CA LEU A 26 13.70 -10.99 -0.87
C LEU A 26 13.85 -10.27 -2.22
N PHE A 27 13.31 -10.85 -3.30
CA PHE A 27 13.32 -10.21 -4.63
C PHE A 27 12.24 -9.12 -4.72
N VAL A 28 11.09 -9.36 -4.09
CA VAL A 28 10.03 -8.35 -3.93
C VAL A 28 10.54 -7.15 -3.13
N SER A 29 11.28 -7.36 -2.03
CA SER A 29 11.75 -6.27 -1.19
C SER A 29 12.78 -5.37 -1.88
N ASN A 30 13.74 -5.96 -2.62
CA ASN A 30 14.73 -5.19 -3.36
C ASN A 30 14.12 -4.47 -4.56
N TYR A 31 13.26 -5.14 -5.33
CA TYR A 31 12.51 -4.50 -6.42
C TYR A 31 11.65 -3.34 -5.91
N PHE A 32 10.95 -3.53 -4.78
CA PHE A 32 10.13 -2.50 -4.16
C PHE A 32 10.97 -1.33 -3.65
N LYS A 33 12.15 -1.58 -3.07
CA LYS A 33 13.08 -0.54 -2.62
C LYS A 33 13.59 0.32 -3.79
N GLU A 34 14.04 -0.31 -4.87
CA GLU A 34 14.47 0.39 -6.09
C GLU A 34 13.31 1.15 -6.77
N PHE A 35 12.12 0.55 -6.78
CA PHE A 35 10.92 1.19 -7.28
C PHE A 35 10.53 2.42 -6.45
N LEU A 36 10.58 2.32 -5.12
CA LEU A 36 10.38 3.44 -4.24
C LEU A 36 11.41 4.53 -4.54
N ILE A 37 12.71 4.22 -4.53
CA ILE A 37 13.75 5.23 -4.81
C ILE A 37 13.53 5.92 -6.17
N ARG A 38 13.13 5.17 -7.20
CA ARG A 38 12.94 5.69 -8.56
C ARG A 38 11.66 6.50 -8.77
N PHE A 39 10.56 6.14 -8.11
CA PHE A 39 9.24 6.73 -8.36
C PHE A 39 8.70 7.58 -7.20
N SER A 40 9.28 7.47 -6.00
CA SER A 40 8.87 8.22 -4.82
C SER A 40 9.62 9.54 -4.71
N SER A 41 9.15 10.55 -5.44
CA SER A 41 9.46 11.93 -5.02
C SER A 41 8.71 12.20 -3.71
N PHE A 42 9.34 12.94 -2.80
CA PHE A 42 8.74 13.28 -1.51
C PHE A 42 7.35 13.93 -1.68
N GLU A 43 7.20 14.82 -2.66
CA GLU A 43 5.93 15.45 -3.01
C GLU A 43 4.84 14.45 -3.46
N LYS A 44 5.20 13.40 -4.23
CA LYS A 44 4.26 12.37 -4.64
C LYS A 44 3.81 11.55 -3.44
N LEU A 45 4.72 11.22 -2.52
CA LEU A 45 4.39 10.54 -1.28
C LEU A 45 3.40 11.38 -0.46
N ILE A 46 3.66 12.68 -0.28
CA ILE A 46 2.74 13.59 0.41
C ILE A 46 1.35 13.55 -0.23
N ARG A 47 1.24 13.71 -1.56
CA ARG A 47 -0.06 13.69 -2.25
C ARG A 47 -0.81 12.38 -2.07
N ILE A 48 -0.12 11.25 -2.23
CA ILE A 48 -0.73 9.92 -2.08
C ILE A 48 -1.20 9.72 -0.64
N THR A 49 -0.36 10.04 0.35
CA THR A 49 -0.70 9.94 1.77
C THR A 49 -1.88 10.86 2.13
N ALA A 50 -1.93 12.08 1.61
CA ALA A 50 -3.05 12.99 1.84
C ALA A 50 -4.38 12.42 1.28
N TRP A 51 -4.36 11.86 0.07
CA TRP A 51 -5.53 11.18 -0.49
C TRP A 51 -5.95 9.96 0.32
N MET A 52 -5.01 9.17 0.84
CA MET A 52 -5.32 8.04 1.73
C MET A 52 -6.01 8.51 3.01
N ILE A 53 -5.48 9.56 3.66
CA ILE A 53 -6.07 10.13 4.89
C ILE A 53 -7.48 10.64 4.61
N ARG A 54 -7.69 11.43 3.55
CA ARG A 54 -9.02 11.91 3.15
C ARG A 54 -9.97 10.77 2.85
N SER A 55 -9.50 9.73 2.15
CA SER A 55 -10.33 8.56 1.83
C SER A 55 -10.81 7.85 3.09
N CYS A 56 -9.92 7.69 4.08
CA CYS A 56 -10.26 7.12 5.39
C CYS A 56 -11.23 7.99 6.21
N ARG A 57 -11.18 9.32 6.05
CA ARG A 57 -12.16 10.24 6.65
C ARG A 57 -13.51 10.10 5.95
N ASN A 58 -13.50 10.21 4.63
CA ASN A 58 -14.69 10.11 3.78
C ASN A 58 -15.42 8.77 3.89
N SER A 59 -14.70 7.66 4.13
CA SER A 59 -15.31 6.34 4.29
C SER A 59 -16.21 6.26 5.53
N ARG A 60 -16.05 7.19 6.49
CA ARG A 60 -16.87 7.29 7.72
C ARG A 60 -18.02 8.29 7.57
N LEU A 61 -18.08 9.00 6.45
CA LEU A 61 -19.08 10.04 6.18
C LEU A 61 -20.14 9.55 5.17
N ALA A 62 -21.36 10.07 5.34
CA ALA A 62 -22.41 9.96 4.33
C ALA A 62 -21.95 10.60 3.02
N LYS A 63 -22.41 10.08 1.87
CA LYS A 63 -21.94 10.49 0.53
C LYS A 63 -22.02 12.01 0.30
N ALA A 64 -23.07 12.66 0.83
CA ALA A 64 -23.28 14.10 0.69
C ALA A 64 -22.26 14.96 1.46
N CYS A 65 -21.60 14.41 2.49
CA CYS A 65 -20.65 15.13 3.34
C CYS A 65 -19.19 14.82 2.98
N ARG A 66 -18.93 14.07 1.89
CA ARG A 66 -17.57 13.68 1.50
C ARG A 66 -16.89 14.80 0.74
N GLU A 67 -15.64 15.06 1.06
CA GLU A 67 -14.82 15.98 0.30
C GLU A 67 -14.30 15.29 -0.96
N THR A 68 -14.59 15.87 -2.13
CA THR A 68 -14.19 15.31 -3.44
C THR A 68 -13.34 16.27 -4.27
N ASP A 69 -13.15 17.49 -3.78
CA ASP A 69 -12.34 18.51 -4.43
C ASP A 69 -10.83 18.23 -4.31
N VAL A 70 -10.04 19.15 -4.85
CA VAL A 70 -8.58 19.13 -4.74
C VAL A 70 -8.11 19.06 -3.29
N LEU A 71 -6.93 18.49 -3.06
CA LEU A 71 -6.32 18.45 -1.73
C LEU A 71 -6.07 19.86 -1.22
N THR A 72 -6.51 20.12 0.00
CA THR A 72 -6.22 21.40 0.67
C THR A 72 -4.76 21.45 1.10
N LEU A 73 -4.24 22.67 1.32
CA LEU A 73 -2.89 22.85 1.84
C LEU A 73 -2.71 22.21 3.23
N ASP A 74 -3.76 22.23 4.04
CA ASP A 74 -3.72 21.66 5.39
C ASP A 74 -3.61 20.13 5.36
N GLU A 75 -4.30 19.47 4.43
CA GLU A 75 -4.16 18.02 4.26
C GLU A 75 -2.80 17.61 3.73
N LEU A 76 -2.20 18.44 2.85
CA LEU A 76 -0.83 18.21 2.39
C LEU A 76 0.17 18.36 3.54
N LYS A 77 0.03 19.40 4.37
CA LYS A 77 0.88 19.61 5.57
C LYS A 77 0.69 18.49 6.59
N GLU A 78 -0.54 18.04 6.81
CA GLU A 78 -0.82 16.92 7.71
C GLU A 78 -0.13 15.64 7.20
N ALA A 79 -0.26 15.34 5.91
CA ALA A 79 0.39 14.18 5.31
C ALA A 79 1.92 14.23 5.41
N GLU A 80 2.52 15.39 5.15
CA GLU A 80 3.96 15.62 5.31
C GLU A 80 4.41 15.34 6.74
N MET A 81 3.73 15.92 7.73
CA MET A 81 4.03 15.71 9.15
C MET A 81 3.91 14.23 9.54
N LYS A 82 2.88 13.53 9.05
CA LYS A 82 2.72 12.08 9.32
C LYS A 82 3.87 11.26 8.74
N ILE A 83 4.32 11.57 7.51
CA ILE A 83 5.47 10.91 6.89
C ILE A 83 6.72 11.17 7.74
N MET A 84 6.99 12.41 8.15
CA MET A 84 8.13 12.75 8.99
C MET A 84 8.11 12.02 10.34
N LEU A 85 6.95 11.93 10.99
CA LEU A 85 6.78 11.17 12.24
C LEU A 85 7.07 9.68 12.05
N ILE A 86 6.71 9.09 10.91
CA ILE A 86 7.03 7.70 10.60
C ILE A 86 8.54 7.55 10.44
N VAL A 87 9.19 8.40 9.63
CA VAL A 87 10.65 8.39 9.43
C VAL A 87 11.36 8.48 10.78
N GLN A 88 10.98 9.46 11.61
CA GLN A 88 11.55 9.65 12.95
C GLN A 88 11.41 8.37 13.81
N LYS A 89 10.22 7.77 13.87
CA LYS A 89 9.99 6.54 14.64
C LYS A 89 10.78 5.34 14.12
N THR A 90 10.96 5.25 12.81
CA THR A 90 11.71 4.15 12.19
C THR A 90 13.22 4.32 12.29
N SER A 91 13.72 5.55 12.25
CA SER A 91 15.16 5.85 12.30
C SER A 91 15.68 5.89 13.73
N PHE A 92 14.86 6.34 14.68
CA PHE A 92 15.20 6.43 16.09
C PHE A 92 14.38 5.40 16.86
N VAL A 93 14.74 4.12 16.72
CA VAL A 93 14.24 3.08 17.62
C VAL A 93 14.82 3.42 19.00
N CYS A 94 13.99 3.90 19.92
CA CYS A 94 14.38 4.03 21.33
C CYS A 94 14.72 2.62 21.82
N GLY A 95 16.01 2.36 22.01
CA GLY A 95 16.55 1.06 22.37
C GLY A 95 15.86 0.52 23.62
N LYS A 96 14.99 -0.48 23.43
CA LYS A 96 14.67 -1.39 24.52
C LYS A 96 15.80 -2.41 24.58
N ASN A 97 16.80 -2.06 25.38
CA ASN A 97 17.77 -2.90 26.07
C ASN A 97 18.11 -4.24 25.42
N GLU A 98 19.27 -4.29 24.78
CA GLU A 98 20.11 -5.48 24.80
C GLU A 98 20.53 -5.72 26.26
N GLY A 99 19.80 -6.62 26.93
CA GLY A 99 20.17 -7.16 28.23
C GLY A 99 20.82 -8.52 28.04
N LEU A 100 22.15 -8.53 28.09
CA LEU A 100 22.96 -9.69 28.48
C LEU A 100 22.53 -10.22 29.85
#